data_AF-A0AAW0Y460-F1
#
_entry.id   AF-A0AAW0Y460-F1
#
_cell.length_a   1.000
_cell.length_b   1.000
_cell.length_c   1.000
_cell.angle_alpha   90.00
_cell.angle_beta   90.00
_cell.angle_gamma   90.00
#
_symmetry.space_group_name_H-M   'P 1'
#
loop_
_entity.id
_entity.type
_entity.pdbx_description
1 polymer ?
#
loop_
_entity_poly.entity_id
_entity_poly.type
_entity_poly.pdbx_seq_one_letter_code
_entity_poly.pdbx_strand_id
1 'polypeptide(L)'
;MQRLSRVYPGWSVRFYHDLDISDPEKAAWVCSLSCKYEQLDFCYVGNLPGAGLGDIQWTIGTIWRLAVMGDPLVSRFIIRDTDSPVLLREVEAVHEWLSSDKCFHMMRDNPAHNQAIMGGAWGGCNTWHPEAMPRLRDLVFRWSKNKSKPSQDQINVVQLLWPTLKKSHLAHDAFYCHKFPGSRPFPSRRQNYTFVGMRTLRDAYSDDSIHDPCPIECRPTHHKDWEYC
;
A
#
# COMPACT_ATOMS: atom_id res chain seq x y z
N MET A 1 -7.43 -0.09 -14.77
CA MET A 1 -6.24 -0.77 -15.36
C MET A 1 -5.55 0.03 -16.47
N GLN A 2 -6.24 0.59 -17.47
CA GLN A 2 -5.57 1.37 -18.56
C GLN A 2 -4.73 2.57 -18.09
N ARG A 3 -5.13 3.23 -16.99
CA ARG A 3 -4.35 4.32 -16.38
C ARG A 3 -3.10 3.80 -15.66
N LEU A 4 -3.17 2.60 -15.07
CA LEU A 4 -2.09 2.01 -14.27
C LEU A 4 -0.88 1.63 -15.13
N SER A 5 -1.08 1.03 -16.29
CA SER A 5 0.02 0.69 -17.21
C SER A 5 0.80 1.91 -17.70
N ARG A 6 0.15 3.08 -17.73
CA ARG A 6 0.78 4.35 -18.12
C ARG A 6 1.64 4.94 -17.01
N VAL A 7 1.19 4.84 -15.75
CA VAL A 7 1.87 5.46 -14.60
C VAL A 7 2.85 4.51 -13.88
N TYR A 8 2.65 3.20 -14.00
CA TYR A 8 3.52 2.16 -13.48
C TYR A 8 3.87 1.14 -14.57
N PRO A 9 4.63 1.54 -15.61
CA PRO A 9 5.06 0.62 -16.65
C PRO A 9 5.94 -0.49 -16.06
N GLY A 10 5.67 -1.74 -16.44
CA GLY A 10 6.40 -2.92 -15.96
C GLY A 10 5.98 -3.43 -14.58
N TRP A 11 4.96 -2.83 -13.95
CA TRP A 11 4.37 -3.33 -12.70
C TRP A 11 3.14 -4.20 -12.98
N SER A 12 3.01 -5.30 -12.24
CA SER A 12 1.80 -6.09 -12.18
C SER A 12 0.98 -5.75 -10.93
N VAL A 13 -0.34 -5.86 -11.03
CA VAL A 13 -1.27 -5.69 -9.93
C VAL A 13 -1.73 -7.07 -9.49
N ARG A 14 -1.62 -7.34 -8.18
CA ARG A 14 -2.12 -8.56 -7.56
C ARG A 14 -3.33 -8.26 -6.68
N PHE A 15 -4.46 -8.86 -6.99
CA PHE A 15 -5.65 -8.84 -6.14
C PHE A 15 -5.79 -10.18 -5.42
N TYR A 16 -5.73 -10.15 -4.10
CA TYR A 16 -5.91 -11.33 -3.28
C TYR A 16 -7.40 -11.50 -2.95
N HIS A 17 -7.96 -12.67 -3.21
CA HIS A 17 -9.38 -12.93 -3.06
C HIS A 17 -9.67 -14.34 -2.52
N ASP A 18 -10.85 -14.51 -1.94
CA ASP A 18 -11.42 -15.78 -1.50
C ASP A 18 -12.68 -16.15 -2.31
N LEU A 19 -12.92 -15.49 -3.44
CA LEU A 19 -14.04 -15.80 -4.33
C LEU A 19 -14.06 -17.28 -4.71
N ASP A 20 -15.21 -17.90 -4.55
CA ASP A 20 -15.50 -19.24 -5.06
C ASP A 20 -15.67 -19.17 -6.59
N ILE A 21 -14.63 -19.56 -7.33
CA ILE A 21 -14.63 -19.58 -8.79
C ILE A 21 -15.31 -20.83 -9.39
N SER A 22 -15.83 -21.75 -8.55
CA SER A 22 -16.73 -22.80 -9.05
C SER A 22 -18.10 -22.25 -9.47
N ASP A 23 -18.46 -21.08 -8.93
CA ASP A 23 -19.59 -20.28 -9.34
C ASP A 23 -19.33 -19.63 -10.73
N PRO A 24 -20.10 -19.98 -11.77
CA PRO A 24 -19.86 -19.48 -13.12
C PRO A 24 -19.95 -17.96 -13.26
N GLU A 25 -20.79 -17.29 -12.46
CA GLU A 25 -20.93 -15.82 -12.52
C GLU A 25 -19.68 -15.15 -11.97
N LYS A 26 -19.17 -15.65 -10.84
CA LYS A 26 -17.91 -15.15 -10.25
C LYS A 26 -16.72 -15.45 -11.16
N ALA A 27 -16.67 -16.64 -11.75
CA ALA A 27 -15.62 -17.01 -12.72
C ALA A 27 -15.64 -16.08 -13.93
N ALA A 28 -16.83 -15.82 -14.49
CA ALA A 28 -16.99 -14.89 -15.61
C ALA A 28 -16.57 -13.46 -15.23
N TRP A 29 -16.93 -12.99 -14.03
CA TRP A 29 -16.52 -11.68 -13.53
C TRP A 29 -15.00 -11.57 -13.37
N VAL A 30 -14.34 -12.56 -12.75
CA VAL A 30 -12.88 -12.59 -12.62
C VAL A 30 -12.23 -12.56 -14.00
N CYS A 31 -12.66 -13.41 -14.93
CA CYS A 31 -12.11 -13.43 -16.29
C CYS A 31 -12.35 -12.10 -17.04
N SER A 32 -13.48 -11.42 -16.82
CA SER A 32 -13.74 -10.11 -17.44
C SER A 32 -12.66 -9.07 -17.12
N LEU A 33 -11.93 -9.27 -16.02
CA LEU A 33 -10.79 -8.46 -15.61
C LEU A 33 -9.46 -9.14 -15.97
N SER A 34 -9.19 -10.34 -15.46
CA SER A 34 -7.88 -11.00 -15.60
C SER A 34 -7.57 -11.43 -17.04
N CYS A 35 -8.58 -11.86 -17.81
CA CYS A 35 -8.40 -12.22 -19.22
C CYS A 35 -8.21 -10.98 -20.12
N LYS A 36 -8.60 -9.79 -19.64
CA LYS A 36 -8.49 -8.52 -20.38
C LYS A 36 -7.19 -7.76 -20.08
N TYR A 37 -6.63 -7.93 -18.89
CA TYR A 37 -5.48 -7.17 -18.43
C TYR A 37 -4.35 -8.12 -18.02
N GLU A 38 -3.38 -8.33 -18.89
CA GLU A 38 -2.25 -9.26 -18.63
C GLU A 38 -1.43 -8.93 -17.39
N GLN A 39 -1.38 -7.64 -17.02
CA GLN A 39 -0.72 -7.15 -15.81
C GLN A 39 -1.53 -7.38 -14.53
N LEU A 40 -2.67 -8.07 -14.58
CA LEU A 40 -3.58 -8.31 -13.47
C LEU A 40 -3.55 -9.79 -13.05
N ASP A 41 -2.99 -10.05 -11.87
CA ASP A 41 -3.08 -11.35 -11.23
C ASP A 41 -4.24 -11.35 -10.23
N PHE A 42 -5.20 -12.27 -10.40
CA PHE A 42 -6.19 -12.61 -9.38
C PHE A 42 -5.67 -13.81 -8.58
N CYS A 43 -5.27 -13.56 -7.34
CA CYS A 43 -4.58 -14.51 -6.47
C CYS A 43 -5.55 -15.11 -5.45
N TYR A 44 -5.93 -16.38 -5.63
CA TYR A 44 -6.79 -17.08 -4.68
C TYR A 44 -6.03 -17.41 -3.39
N VAL A 45 -6.53 -16.91 -2.25
CA VAL A 45 -5.82 -17.02 -0.96
C VAL A 45 -5.89 -18.39 -0.29
N GLY A 46 -6.72 -19.30 -0.81
CA GLY A 46 -6.77 -20.68 -0.33
C GLY A 46 -5.64 -21.57 -0.85
N ASN A 47 -4.87 -21.11 -1.86
CA ASN A 47 -3.74 -21.87 -2.41
C ASN A 47 -2.70 -20.97 -3.09
N LEU A 48 -1.95 -20.20 -2.31
CA LEU A 48 -0.91 -19.32 -2.84
C LEU A 48 0.40 -20.09 -3.10
N PRO A 49 0.94 -20.08 -4.34
CA PRO A 49 2.16 -20.81 -4.68
C PRO A 49 3.45 -20.14 -4.16
N GLY A 50 3.43 -18.82 -3.92
CA GLY A 50 4.60 -18.03 -3.54
C GLY A 50 5.15 -18.43 -2.17
N ALA A 51 6.44 -18.80 -2.12
CA ALA A 51 7.16 -19.18 -0.89
C ALA A 51 6.49 -20.27 -0.02
N GLY A 52 5.64 -21.12 -0.61
CA GLY A 52 4.90 -22.15 0.13
C GLY A 52 3.84 -21.59 1.08
N LEU A 53 3.28 -20.41 0.78
CA LEU A 53 2.27 -19.76 1.62
C LEU A 53 1.01 -20.61 1.83
N GLY A 54 0.55 -21.31 0.80
CA GLY A 54 -0.62 -22.18 0.88
C GLY A 54 -1.91 -21.39 1.20
N ASP A 55 -2.74 -21.96 2.08
CA ASP A 55 -3.99 -21.37 2.52
C ASP A 55 -3.78 -20.33 3.63
N ILE A 56 -4.15 -19.08 3.36
CA ILE A 56 -4.15 -17.97 4.34
C ILE A 56 -5.54 -17.45 4.67
N GLN A 57 -6.62 -18.14 4.29
CA GLN A 57 -8.02 -17.73 4.55
C GLN A 57 -8.35 -17.62 6.04
N TRP A 58 -7.55 -18.22 6.93
CA TRP A 58 -7.67 -18.10 8.39
C TRP A 58 -7.24 -16.71 8.93
N THR A 59 -6.56 -15.90 8.11
CA THR A 59 -6.14 -14.53 8.42
C THR A 59 -7.15 -13.50 7.94
N ILE A 60 -7.19 -12.34 8.60
CA ILE A 60 -8.07 -11.23 8.21
C ILE A 60 -7.78 -10.76 6.78
N GLY A 61 -8.84 -10.59 5.98
CA GLY A 61 -8.72 -10.27 4.56
C GLY A 61 -7.89 -9.03 4.23
N THR A 62 -7.91 -8.03 5.12
CA THR A 62 -7.16 -6.79 4.92
C THR A 62 -5.66 -7.02 4.86
N ILE A 63 -5.08 -8.10 5.40
CA ILE A 63 -3.64 -8.30 5.35
C ILE A 63 -3.18 -9.26 4.25
N TRP A 64 -4.07 -9.85 3.46
CA TRP A 64 -3.68 -10.73 2.35
C TRP A 64 -2.77 -10.03 1.34
N ARG A 65 -2.89 -8.70 1.20
CA ARG A 65 -1.97 -7.85 0.43
C ARG A 65 -0.49 -8.04 0.79
N LEU A 66 -0.18 -8.49 2.01
CA LEU A 66 1.18 -8.77 2.48
C LEU A 66 1.77 -10.06 1.91
N ALA A 67 0.99 -10.90 1.23
CA ALA A 67 1.48 -12.15 0.63
C ALA A 67 2.60 -11.93 -0.40
N VAL A 68 2.71 -10.72 -0.97
CA VAL A 68 3.81 -10.33 -1.87
C VAL A 68 5.17 -10.23 -1.16
N MET A 69 5.18 -10.03 0.17
CA MET A 69 6.41 -9.95 0.94
C MET A 69 7.12 -11.31 0.95
N GLY A 70 8.39 -11.32 0.58
CA GLY A 70 9.18 -12.56 0.49
C GLY A 70 8.84 -13.42 -0.73
N ASP A 71 8.05 -12.92 -1.69
CA ASP A 71 7.93 -13.57 -3.00
C ASP A 71 9.26 -13.41 -3.77
N PRO A 72 9.97 -14.51 -4.11
CA PRO A 72 11.25 -14.46 -4.80
C PRO A 72 11.15 -13.92 -6.24
N LEU A 73 9.96 -13.89 -6.84
CA LEU A 73 9.73 -13.38 -8.19
C LEU A 73 9.46 -11.88 -8.22
N VAL A 74 9.31 -11.24 -7.06
CA VAL A 74 8.97 -9.82 -6.95
C VAL A 74 10.13 -9.09 -6.30
N SER A 75 10.79 -8.20 -7.04
CA SER A 75 11.90 -7.40 -6.50
C SER A 75 11.41 -6.26 -5.59
N ARG A 76 10.35 -5.57 -6.01
CA ARG A 76 9.71 -4.45 -5.30
C ARG A 76 8.19 -4.58 -5.37
N PHE A 77 7.53 -4.10 -4.33
CA PHE A 77 6.08 -4.13 -4.23
C PHE A 77 5.54 -2.82 -3.64
N ILE A 78 4.28 -2.53 -3.97
CA ILE A 78 3.51 -1.43 -3.40
C ILE A 78 2.22 -2.02 -2.84
N ILE A 79 1.91 -1.65 -1.60
CA ILE A 79 0.72 -2.08 -0.88
C ILE A 79 -0.32 -0.96 -0.94
N ARG A 80 -1.51 -1.29 -1.43
CA ARG A 80 -2.62 -0.36 -1.62
C ARG A 80 -3.95 -0.92 -1.15
N ASP A 81 -4.84 -0.01 -0.72
CA ASP A 81 -6.26 -0.33 -0.61
C ASP A 81 -6.92 -0.31 -2.00
N THR A 82 -7.84 -1.23 -2.22
CA THR A 82 -8.55 -1.38 -3.52
C THR A 82 -9.63 -0.33 -3.73
N ASP A 83 -10.06 0.34 -2.66
CA ASP A 83 -11.03 1.44 -2.68
C ASP A 83 -10.39 2.82 -2.86
N SER A 84 -9.08 2.86 -3.09
CA SER A 84 -8.32 4.11 -3.25
C SER A 84 -7.92 4.38 -4.71
N PRO A 85 -8.28 5.55 -5.28
CA PRO A 85 -7.85 5.92 -6.62
C PRO A 85 -6.32 6.09 -6.67
N VAL A 86 -5.73 5.81 -7.84
CA VAL A 86 -4.31 6.12 -8.07
C VAL A 86 -4.15 7.57 -8.46
N LEU A 87 -3.50 8.35 -7.59
CA LEU A 87 -3.24 9.78 -7.79
C LEU A 87 -1.90 10.02 -8.48
N LEU A 88 -1.72 11.16 -9.16
CA LEU A 88 -0.39 11.50 -9.71
C LEU A 88 0.63 11.78 -8.59
N ARG A 89 0.18 12.41 -7.50
CA ARG A 89 0.98 12.69 -6.30
C ARG A 89 1.66 11.46 -5.71
N GLU A 90 0.94 10.34 -5.60
CA GLU A 90 1.56 9.09 -5.13
C GLU A 90 2.57 8.52 -6.12
N VAL A 91 2.32 8.67 -7.43
CA VAL A 91 3.19 8.14 -8.49
C VAL A 91 4.52 8.88 -8.44
N GLU A 92 4.48 10.21 -8.31
CA GLU A 92 5.68 11.04 -8.14
C GLU A 92 6.44 10.68 -6.85
N ALA A 93 5.73 10.49 -5.74
CA ALA A 93 6.35 10.05 -4.48
C ALA A 93 6.98 8.66 -4.58
N VAL A 94 6.36 7.74 -5.33
CA VAL A 94 6.92 6.41 -5.61
C VAL A 94 8.14 6.53 -6.52
N HIS A 95 8.13 7.38 -7.54
CA HIS A 95 9.31 7.61 -8.39
C HIS A 95 10.50 8.16 -7.60
N GLU A 96 10.25 9.11 -6.69
CA GLU A 96 11.29 9.61 -5.78
C GLU A 96 11.84 8.49 -4.88
N TRP A 97 10.97 7.62 -4.37
CA TRP A 97 11.41 6.43 -3.63
C TRP A 97 12.24 5.46 -4.48
N LEU A 98 11.78 5.12 -5.68
CA LEU A 98 12.48 4.21 -6.59
C LEU A 98 13.86 4.74 -7.02
N SER A 99 14.02 6.07 -7.01
CA SER A 99 15.28 6.76 -7.30
C SER A 99 16.22 6.85 -6.09
N SER A 100 15.77 6.43 -4.90
CA SER A 100 16.54 6.47 -3.67
C SER A 100 17.30 5.17 -3.40
N ASP A 101 18.14 5.17 -2.36
CA ASP A 101 18.83 4.00 -1.82
C ASP A 101 17.99 3.23 -0.77
N LYS A 102 16.72 3.62 -0.57
CA LYS A 102 15.87 3.09 0.50
C LYS A 102 15.02 1.91 0.03
N CYS A 103 14.96 0.88 0.88
CA CYS A 103 14.18 -0.32 0.59
C CYS A 103 12.68 -0.11 0.76
N PHE A 104 12.26 0.67 1.75
CA PHE A 104 10.86 0.83 2.11
C PHE A 104 10.36 2.26 1.89
N HIS A 105 9.07 2.37 1.57
CA HIS A 105 8.40 3.64 1.32
C HIS A 105 7.15 3.73 2.17
N MET A 106 6.90 4.89 2.77
CA MET A 106 5.66 5.17 3.49
C MET A 106 5.08 6.50 3.02
N MET A 107 3.76 6.58 2.93
CA MET A 107 3.03 7.79 2.54
C MET A 107 1.97 8.13 3.59
N ARG A 108 1.99 9.36 4.10
CA ARG A 108 1.05 9.89 5.11
C ARG A 108 0.56 11.26 4.65
N ASP A 109 -0.60 11.26 4.01
CA ASP A 109 -1.06 12.39 3.21
C ASP A 109 -2.37 13.01 3.74
N ASN A 110 -2.76 12.67 4.98
CA ASN A 110 -3.99 13.09 5.63
C ASN A 110 -3.73 13.20 7.15
N PRO A 111 -4.38 14.14 7.90
CA PRO A 111 -4.23 14.24 9.36
C PRO A 111 -4.58 12.97 10.13
N ALA A 112 -5.42 12.08 9.58
CA ALA A 112 -5.68 10.78 10.17
C ALA A 112 -4.52 9.77 9.96
N HIS A 113 -3.55 10.05 9.08
CA HIS A 113 -2.44 9.15 8.75
C HIS A 113 -1.30 9.28 9.76
N ASN A 114 -1.63 9.11 11.04
CA ASN A 114 -0.73 9.36 12.17
C ASN A 114 0.05 8.12 12.64
N GLN A 115 0.14 7.09 11.80
CA GLN A 115 0.82 5.82 12.07
C GLN A 115 2.10 5.70 11.24
N ALA A 116 3.08 4.93 11.75
CA ALA A 116 4.37 4.78 11.07
C ALA A 116 4.25 4.11 9.70
N ILE A 117 3.32 3.17 9.55
CA ILE A 117 2.98 2.49 8.31
C ILE A 117 1.46 2.61 8.16
N MET A 118 0.97 3.13 7.04
CA MET A 118 -0.46 3.10 6.71
C MET A 118 -0.76 1.82 5.93
N GLY A 119 -1.76 1.04 6.32
CA GLY A 119 -2.03 -0.29 5.75
C GLY A 119 -2.12 -0.35 4.23
N GLY A 120 -2.59 0.71 3.58
CA GLY A 120 -2.71 0.83 2.11
C GLY A 120 -1.87 1.92 1.45
N ALA A 121 -0.82 2.44 2.09
CA ALA A 121 0.01 3.50 1.49
C ALA A 121 1.50 3.33 1.82
N TRP A 122 2.06 2.18 1.44
CA TRP A 122 3.48 1.88 1.65
C TRP A 122 4.02 0.86 0.62
N GLY A 123 5.33 0.72 0.53
CA GLY A 123 6.00 -0.21 -0.39
C GLY A 123 7.32 -0.73 0.16
N GLY A 124 7.88 -1.74 -0.51
CA GLY A 124 9.10 -2.40 -0.05
C GLY A 124 9.85 -3.14 -1.15
N CYS A 125 11.07 -3.57 -0.83
CA CYS A 125 11.87 -4.48 -1.66
C CYS A 125 11.98 -5.85 -0.98
N ASN A 126 11.75 -6.93 -1.72
CA ASN A 126 12.00 -8.29 -1.20
C ASN A 126 13.51 -8.61 -1.19
N THR A 127 14.31 -7.89 -1.98
CA THR A 127 15.75 -8.14 -2.14
C THR A 127 16.62 -7.63 -1.00
N TRP A 128 16.10 -6.79 -0.10
CA TRP A 128 16.91 -6.18 0.97
C TRP A 128 17.38 -7.20 2.00
N HIS A 129 16.47 -8.04 2.49
CA HIS A 129 16.78 -9.20 3.34
C HIS A 129 15.85 -10.37 2.98
N PRO A 130 16.17 -11.14 1.93
CA PRO A 130 15.29 -12.17 1.38
C PRO A 130 14.80 -13.20 2.41
N GLU A 131 15.62 -13.51 3.42
CA GLU A 131 15.27 -14.43 4.51
C GLU A 131 14.36 -13.79 5.58
N ALA A 132 14.42 -12.47 5.76
CA ALA A 132 13.67 -11.76 6.79
C ALA A 132 12.25 -11.41 6.33
N MET A 133 12.08 -11.07 5.05
CA MET A 133 10.80 -10.66 4.48
C MET A 133 9.67 -11.70 4.65
N PRO A 134 9.85 -12.99 4.30
CA PRO A 134 8.82 -14.00 4.51
C PRO A 134 8.55 -14.21 6.01
N ARG A 135 9.58 -14.20 6.86
CA ARG A 135 9.41 -14.37 8.32
C ARG A 135 8.59 -13.26 8.95
N LEU A 136 8.81 -12.01 8.52
CA LEU A 136 8.04 -10.85 9.00
C LEU A 136 6.58 -10.93 8.55
N ARG A 137 6.34 -11.27 7.28
CA ARG A 137 4.99 -11.53 6.77
C ARG A 137 4.27 -12.62 7.57
N ASP A 138 4.92 -13.76 7.76
CA ASP A 138 4.33 -14.90 8.48
C ASP A 138 4.08 -14.57 9.96
N LEU A 139 4.89 -13.69 10.55
CA LEU A 139 4.62 -13.13 11.86
C LEU A 139 3.32 -12.31 11.84
N VAL A 140 3.15 -11.39 10.89
CA VAL A 140 1.89 -10.61 10.78
C VAL A 140 0.68 -11.51 10.57
N PHE A 141 0.76 -12.51 9.68
CA PHE A 141 -0.32 -13.48 9.46
C PHE A 141 -0.71 -14.21 10.76
N ARG A 142 0.27 -14.75 11.50
CA ARG A 142 0.01 -15.47 12.76
C ARG A 142 -0.73 -14.65 13.81
N TRP A 143 -0.49 -13.34 13.88
CA TRP A 143 -1.10 -12.44 14.86
C TRP A 143 -2.42 -11.79 14.39
N SER A 144 -2.82 -11.97 13.13
CA SER A 144 -3.94 -11.26 12.51
C SER A 144 -5.01 -12.23 11.97
N LYS A 145 -5.68 -12.92 12.88
CA LYS A 145 -6.69 -13.95 12.57
C LYS A 145 -8.04 -13.31 12.22
N ASN A 146 -8.93 -14.04 11.54
CA ASN A 146 -10.28 -13.55 11.17
C ASN A 146 -11.14 -13.01 12.31
N LYS A 147 -10.89 -13.43 13.56
CA LYS A 147 -11.62 -12.96 14.74
C LYS A 147 -10.98 -11.74 15.42
N SER A 148 -9.91 -11.20 14.83
CA SER A 148 -9.27 -9.99 15.33
C SER A 148 -10.21 -8.79 15.22
N LYS A 149 -10.14 -7.86 16.18
CA LYS A 149 -10.95 -6.65 16.17
C LYS A 149 -10.61 -5.79 14.93
N PRO A 150 -11.58 -5.03 14.39
CA PRO A 150 -11.27 -3.95 13.43
C PRO A 150 -10.14 -3.08 13.99
N SER A 151 -9.18 -2.67 13.16
CA SER A 151 -7.90 -1.98 13.49
C SER A 151 -6.74 -2.82 14.02
N GLN A 152 -6.98 -4.07 14.44
CA GLN A 152 -5.90 -4.93 14.94
C GLN A 152 -4.88 -5.26 13.83
N ASP A 153 -5.32 -5.32 12.58
CA ASP A 153 -4.48 -5.46 11.40
C ASP A 153 -3.49 -4.29 11.26
N GLN A 154 -3.97 -3.06 11.34
CA GLN A 154 -3.16 -1.85 11.31
C GLN A 154 -2.16 -1.82 12.49
N ILE A 155 -2.60 -2.21 13.68
CA ILE A 155 -1.73 -2.32 14.86
C ILE A 155 -0.63 -3.36 14.64
N ASN A 156 -0.98 -4.56 14.17
CA ASN A 156 -0.03 -5.65 13.96
C ASN A 156 0.98 -5.31 12.86
N VAL A 157 0.53 -4.70 11.75
CA VAL A 157 1.41 -4.21 10.68
C VAL A 157 2.44 -3.24 11.26
N VAL A 158 2.00 -2.24 12.03
CA VAL A 158 2.92 -1.26 12.62
C VAL A 158 3.86 -1.93 13.63
N GLN A 159 3.33 -2.66 14.61
CA GLN A 159 4.14 -3.23 15.69
C GLN A 159 5.16 -4.26 15.20
N LEU A 160 4.79 -5.09 14.22
CA LEU A 160 5.62 -6.21 13.78
C LEU A 160 6.56 -5.82 12.63
N LEU A 161 6.16 -4.92 11.73
CA LEU A 161 6.99 -4.56 10.57
C LEU A 161 7.89 -3.35 10.85
N TRP A 162 7.38 -2.29 11.49
CA TRP A 162 8.10 -1.02 11.64
C TRP A 162 9.50 -1.13 12.27
N PRO A 163 9.73 -1.97 13.31
CA PRO A 163 11.07 -2.13 13.89
C PRO A 163 12.15 -2.52 12.88
N THR A 164 11.77 -3.27 11.85
CA THR A 164 12.66 -3.70 10.77
C THR A 164 12.66 -2.68 9.63
N LEU A 165 11.49 -2.23 9.18
CA LEU A 165 11.39 -1.40 7.97
C LEU A 165 12.06 -0.03 8.16
N LYS A 166 12.01 0.53 9.38
CA LYS A 166 12.60 1.84 9.69
C LYS A 166 14.10 1.94 9.40
N LYS A 167 14.81 0.79 9.29
CA LYS A 167 16.25 0.73 9.05
C LYS A 167 16.66 1.15 7.63
N SER A 168 15.76 1.06 6.65
CA SER A 168 16.02 1.49 5.27
C SER A 168 14.74 2.00 4.63
N HIS A 169 14.29 3.17 5.07
CA HIS A 169 13.03 3.73 4.60
C HIS A 169 13.15 5.18 4.15
N LEU A 170 12.21 5.55 3.28
CA LEU A 170 11.90 6.91 2.85
C LEU A 170 10.42 7.13 3.13
N ALA A 171 10.06 8.23 3.78
CA ALA A 171 8.65 8.55 3.97
C ALA A 171 8.30 9.89 3.30
N HIS A 172 7.11 9.96 2.72
CA HIS A 172 6.48 11.23 2.34
C HIS A 172 5.36 11.53 3.33
N ASP A 173 5.39 12.72 3.93
CA ASP A 173 4.49 13.08 5.01
C ASP A 173 4.06 14.55 4.90
N ALA A 174 2.74 14.77 4.79
CA ALA A 174 2.15 16.09 4.65
C ALA A 174 1.87 16.77 6.01
N PHE A 175 1.75 16.01 7.10
CA PHE A 175 1.22 16.53 8.39
C PHE A 175 2.11 16.21 9.61
N TYR A 176 2.81 15.09 9.60
CA TYR A 176 3.55 14.53 10.74
C TYR A 176 5.05 14.35 10.45
N CYS A 177 5.61 15.18 9.58
CA CYS A 177 7.01 15.12 9.16
C CYS A 177 8.01 15.16 10.34
N HIS A 178 7.67 15.81 11.46
CA HIS A 178 8.50 15.87 12.67
C HIS A 178 8.36 14.62 13.56
N LYS A 179 7.22 13.92 13.48
CA LYS A 179 6.92 12.73 14.30
C LYS A 179 7.67 11.50 13.80
N PHE A 180 7.86 11.40 12.48
CA PHE A 180 8.46 10.25 11.85
C PHE A 180 9.80 10.61 11.19
N PRO A 181 10.93 10.10 11.70
CA PRO A 181 12.24 10.31 11.06
C PRO A 181 12.24 9.84 9.61
N GLY A 182 13.08 10.43 8.76
CA GLY A 182 13.16 10.05 7.34
C GLY A 182 11.97 10.51 6.48
N SER A 183 11.07 11.31 7.06
CA SER A 183 9.98 11.95 6.33
C SER A 183 10.45 13.16 5.56
N ARG A 184 9.97 13.29 4.32
CA ARG A 184 10.10 14.46 3.47
C ARG A 184 8.73 14.93 3.01
N PRO A 185 8.58 16.19 2.58
CA PRO A 185 7.36 16.67 1.96
C PRO A 185 7.05 15.87 0.68
N PHE A 186 5.78 15.77 0.31
CA PHE A 186 5.39 15.22 -0.99
C PHE A 186 5.96 16.07 -2.15
N PRO A 187 6.31 15.45 -3.29
CA PRO A 187 7.02 16.14 -4.38
C PRO A 187 6.15 17.09 -5.20
N SER A 188 4.83 17.03 -5.07
CA SER A 188 3.90 17.90 -5.79
C SER A 188 2.99 18.69 -4.88
N ARG A 189 2.28 19.67 -5.45
CA ARG A 189 1.20 20.39 -4.78
C ARG A 189 -0.08 19.55 -4.82
N ARG A 190 -0.83 19.49 -3.72
CA ARG A 190 -2.11 18.78 -3.68
C ARG A 190 -3.08 19.41 -4.68
N GLN A 191 -3.81 18.55 -5.39
CA GLN A 191 -4.83 18.95 -6.37
C GLN A 191 -6.20 18.49 -5.89
N ASN A 192 -7.21 19.35 -6.04
CA ASN A 192 -8.62 19.03 -5.78
C ASN A 192 -8.88 18.40 -4.40
N TYR A 193 -8.13 18.80 -3.37
CA TYR A 193 -8.26 18.28 -2.00
C TYR A 193 -8.09 16.75 -1.90
N THR A 194 -7.51 16.12 -2.93
CA THR A 194 -7.28 14.67 -2.97
C THR A 194 -6.11 14.27 -2.10
N PHE A 195 -6.10 13.04 -1.58
CA PHE A 195 -4.99 12.52 -0.79
C PHE A 195 -4.72 11.03 -1.05
N VAL A 196 -3.46 10.61 -0.87
CA VAL A 196 -3.06 9.22 -1.02
C VAL A 196 -3.75 8.36 0.03
N GLY A 197 -4.57 7.39 -0.40
CA GLY A 197 -5.35 6.51 0.49
C GLY A 197 -6.80 6.96 0.72
N MET A 198 -7.29 7.97 -0.01
CA MET A 198 -8.70 8.38 0.04
C MET A 198 -9.63 7.29 -0.49
N ARG A 199 -10.83 7.15 0.09
CA ARG A 199 -11.71 5.99 -0.18
C ARG A 199 -12.82 6.28 -1.19
N THR A 200 -12.60 7.23 -2.10
CA THR A 200 -13.65 7.78 -2.98
C THR A 200 -14.21 6.78 -4.01
N LEU A 201 -13.64 5.58 -4.13
CA LEU A 201 -14.23 4.50 -4.92
C LEU A 201 -15.36 3.76 -4.19
N ARG A 202 -15.61 4.10 -2.92
CA ARG A 202 -16.78 3.67 -2.16
C ARG A 202 -17.79 4.79 -2.15
N ASP A 203 -19.02 4.49 -2.53
CA ASP A 203 -20.12 5.48 -2.60
C ASP A 203 -20.29 6.25 -1.28
N ALA A 204 -20.16 5.55 -0.15
CA ALA A 204 -20.24 6.10 1.21
C ALA A 204 -19.11 7.09 1.58
N TYR A 205 -18.08 7.22 0.76
CA TYR A 205 -16.91 8.08 0.97
C TYR A 205 -16.60 8.91 -0.29
N SER A 206 -17.60 9.16 -1.14
CA SER A 206 -17.44 9.91 -2.38
C SER A 206 -17.00 11.37 -2.17
N ASP A 207 -17.17 11.90 -0.96
CA ASP A 207 -16.77 13.24 -0.50
C ASP A 207 -15.46 13.26 0.32
N ASP A 208 -14.78 12.11 0.48
CA ASP A 208 -13.53 12.00 1.25
C ASP A 208 -12.45 12.93 0.68
N SER A 209 -12.08 13.97 1.43
CA SER A 209 -11.21 15.06 0.96
C SER A 209 -10.49 15.75 2.12
N ILE A 210 -9.42 16.50 1.81
CA ILE A 210 -8.59 17.22 2.78
C ILE A 210 -8.81 18.72 2.66
N HIS A 211 -9.27 19.33 3.75
CA HIS A 211 -9.42 20.79 3.85
C HIS A 211 -8.46 21.44 4.83
N ASP A 212 -7.76 20.64 5.64
CA ASP A 212 -6.73 21.12 6.55
C ASP A 212 -5.46 21.53 5.77
N PRO A 213 -4.90 22.73 6.03
CA PRO A 213 -3.65 23.12 5.44
C PRO A 213 -2.49 22.30 6.02
N CYS A 214 -1.49 22.02 5.19
CA CYS A 214 -0.22 21.46 5.65
C CYS A 214 0.46 22.38 6.68
N PRO A 215 1.00 21.83 7.78
CA PRO A 215 1.95 22.54 8.64
C PRO A 215 3.11 23.10 7.81
N ILE A 216 3.51 24.36 8.07
CA ILE A 216 4.53 25.08 7.29
C ILE A 216 5.85 24.29 7.25
N GLU A 217 6.19 23.65 8.36
CA GLU A 217 7.37 22.81 8.52
C GLU A 217 7.36 21.59 7.59
N CYS A 218 6.19 21.01 7.29
CA CYS A 218 6.04 19.83 6.44
C CYS A 218 5.87 20.15 4.95
N ARG A 219 5.82 21.44 4.58
CA ARG A 219 5.82 21.88 3.18
C ARG A 219 7.23 21.78 2.57
N PRO A 220 7.37 21.58 1.24
CA PRO A 220 8.68 21.58 0.58
C PRO A 220 9.48 22.86 0.86
N THR A 221 10.80 22.74 1.01
CA THR A 221 11.69 23.87 1.35
C THR A 221 11.56 25.03 0.37
N HIS A 222 11.42 24.72 -0.93
CA HIS A 222 11.27 25.72 -2.00
C HIS A 222 9.81 26.09 -2.30
N HIS A 223 8.84 25.51 -1.59
CA HIS A 223 7.42 25.72 -1.81
C HIS A 223 6.64 25.85 -0.50
N LYS A 224 7.09 26.76 0.38
CA LYS A 224 6.39 27.06 1.64
C LYS A 224 5.02 27.71 1.42
N ASP A 225 4.76 28.22 0.23
CA ASP A 225 3.49 28.74 -0.26
C ASP A 225 2.44 27.65 -0.56
N TRP A 226 2.84 26.37 -0.66
CA TRP A 226 1.91 25.26 -0.83
C TRP A 226 1.15 24.97 0.47
N GLU A 227 0.13 25.79 0.72
CA GLU A 227 -0.78 25.59 1.85
C GLU A 227 -1.41 24.19 1.84
N TYR A 228 -1.73 23.69 0.65
CA TYR A 228 -2.09 22.30 0.40
C TYR A 228 -0.94 21.58 -0.29
N CYS A 229 0.00 21.14 0.54
CA CYS A 229 0.86 19.99 0.27
C CYS A 229 0.11 18.72 0.75
#